data_AF-A0A645FVV2-F1
#
_entry.id   AF-A0A645FVV2-F1
#
_cell.length_a   1.000
_cell.length_b   1.000
_cell.length_c   1.000
_cell.angle_alpha   90.00
_cell.angle_beta   90.00
_cell.angle_gamma   90.00
#
_symmetry.space_group_name_H-M   'P 1'
#
loop_
_entity.id
_entity.type
_entity.pdbx_description
1 polymer ?
#
loop_
_entity_poly.entity_id
_entity_poly.type
_entity_poly.pdbx_seq_one_letter_code
_entity_poly.pdbx_strand_id
1 'polypeptide(L)'
;MELGYISNREEEKYLKSESGQTSLATSIYNGFKEYKREYDKKSYVFNNGEKQRPQSAGVSSSSGVTNGREYRIQFMTSSRKYENGASVFKGLTPVDFYTDGKTYKYTYGSTLSPGESKELLKKVRKIFKDAFIIEFEDGVRVK
;
A
#
# COMPACT_ATOMS: atom_id res chain seq x y z
N MET A 1 -12.67 24.31 25.47
CA MET A 1 -12.00 24.30 24.15
C MET A 1 -10.53 24.07 24.42
N GLU A 2 -10.08 22.82 24.36
CA GLU A 2 -8.67 22.46 24.50
C GLU A 2 -8.09 22.19 23.11
N LEU A 3 -7.12 23.00 22.68
CA LEU A 3 -6.32 22.78 21.49
C LEU A 3 -4.95 22.27 21.94
N GLY A 4 -4.88 20.98 22.22
CA GLY A 4 -3.64 20.27 22.56
C GLY A 4 -3.08 19.50 21.36
N TYR A 5 -2.73 20.20 20.27
CA TYR A 5 -1.85 19.62 19.26
C TYR A 5 -0.44 19.63 19.83
N ILE A 6 -0.11 18.59 20.58
CA ILE A 6 1.27 18.28 20.97
C ILE A 6 1.98 17.87 19.67
N SER A 7 2.58 18.84 18.98
CA SER A 7 3.69 18.60 18.08
C SER A 7 4.78 17.91 18.90
N ASN A 8 5.01 16.63 18.61
CA ASN A 8 6.01 15.85 19.31
C ASN A 8 7.40 16.47 19.06
N ARG A 9 8.00 17.07 20.08
CA ARG A 9 9.28 17.80 20.01
C ARG A 9 10.43 16.90 19.54
N GLU A 10 10.27 15.59 19.72
CA GLU A 10 11.21 14.57 19.27
C GLU A 10 11.16 14.37 17.74
N GLU A 11 9.97 14.40 17.13
CA GLU A 11 9.79 14.29 15.67
C GLU A 11 10.30 15.53 14.93
N GLU A 12 10.08 16.73 15.49
CA GLU A 12 10.60 17.98 14.90
C GLU A 12 12.15 17.98 14.87
N LYS A 13 12.78 17.47 15.93
CA LYS A 13 14.23 17.38 16.02
C LYS A 13 14.81 16.35 15.05
N TYR A 14 14.10 15.24 14.82
CA TYR A 14 14.47 14.23 13.83
C TYR A 14 14.38 14.79 12.40
N LEU A 15 13.29 15.50 12.06
CA LEU A 15 13.13 16.15 10.75
C LEU A 15 14.18 17.23 10.47
N LYS A 16 14.64 17.95 11.50
CA LYS A 16 15.69 18.98 11.38
C LYS A 16 17.10 18.42 11.35
N SER A 17 17.31 17.16 11.71
CA SER A 17 18.62 16.53 11.70
C SER A 17 19.06 16.11 10.29
N GLU A 18 20.34 16.23 9.98
CA GLU A 18 20.92 15.87 8.68
C GLU A 18 20.71 14.37 8.36
N SER A 19 20.79 13.52 9.38
CA SER A 19 20.48 12.09 9.30
C SER A 19 19.01 11.81 8.98
N GLY A 20 18.07 12.56 9.58
CA GLY A 20 16.64 12.42 9.30
C GLY A 20 16.28 12.90 7.89
N GLN A 21 16.88 13.99 7.43
CA GLN A 21 16.71 14.50 6.06
C GLN A 21 17.28 13.53 5.02
N THR A 22 18.45 12.94 5.29
CA THR A 22 19.07 11.96 4.39
C THR A 22 18.26 10.67 4.31
N SER A 23 17.77 10.17 5.45
CA SER A 23 16.88 9.02 5.50
C SER A 23 15.58 9.29 4.74
N LEU A 24 15.00 10.48 4.88
CA LEU A 24 13.78 10.87 4.18
C LEU A 24 14.01 10.99 2.66
N ALA A 25 15.08 11.69 2.24
CA ALA A 25 15.45 11.84 0.83
C ALA A 25 15.71 10.48 0.16
N THR A 26 16.34 9.55 0.89
CA THR A 26 16.61 8.19 0.42
C THR A 26 15.31 7.39 0.25
N SER A 27 14.40 7.47 1.21
CA SER A 27 13.08 6.82 1.13
C SER A 27 12.25 7.37 -0.03
N ILE A 28 12.27 8.69 -0.23
CA ILE A 28 11.58 9.35 -1.35
C ILE A 28 12.18 8.91 -2.69
N TYR A 29 13.51 8.96 -2.82
CA TYR A 29 14.21 8.52 -4.01
C TYR A 29 13.92 7.06 -4.35
N ASN A 30 13.97 6.17 -3.35
CA ASN A 30 13.66 4.75 -3.54
C ASN A 30 12.20 4.53 -3.93
N GLY A 31 11.26 5.28 -3.35
CA GLY A 31 9.85 5.24 -3.73
C GLY A 31 9.63 5.62 -5.20
N PHE A 32 10.24 6.72 -5.67
CA PHE A 32 10.16 7.12 -7.07
C PHE A 32 10.89 6.15 -8.01
N LYS A 33 12.03 5.61 -7.58
CA LYS A 33 12.79 4.60 -8.33
C LYS A 33 11.98 3.32 -8.51
N GLU A 34 11.32 2.86 -7.45
CA GLU A 34 10.47 1.66 -7.48
C GLU A 34 9.21 1.90 -8.32
N TYR A 35 8.56 3.06 -8.17
CA TYR A 35 7.42 3.45 -9.01
C TYR A 35 7.79 3.49 -10.49
N LYS A 36 8.90 4.15 -10.85
CA LYS A 36 9.38 4.21 -12.23
C LYS A 36 9.69 2.82 -12.74
N ARG A 37 10.31 1.95 -11.93
CA ARG A 37 10.63 0.58 -12.30
C ARG A 37 9.39 -0.28 -12.50
N GLU A 38 8.40 -0.19 -11.63
CA GLU A 38 7.12 -0.91 -11.74
C GLU A 38 6.30 -0.40 -12.94
N TYR A 39 6.30 0.91 -13.20
CA TYR A 39 5.67 1.53 -14.36
C TYR A 39 6.35 1.08 -15.67
N ASP A 40 7.68 1.16 -15.72
CA ASP A 40 8.48 0.77 -16.89
C ASP A 40 8.36 -0.75 -17.15
N LYS A 41 8.42 -1.57 -16.10
CA LYS A 41 8.20 -3.02 -16.17
C LYS A 41 6.78 -3.36 -16.63
N LYS A 42 5.74 -2.67 -16.15
CA LYS A 42 4.36 -2.87 -16.66
C LYS A 42 4.22 -2.42 -18.12
N SER A 43 4.93 -1.38 -18.56
CA SER A 43 4.96 -0.99 -19.97
C SER A 43 5.76 -1.96 -20.86
N TYR A 44 6.79 -2.61 -20.32
CA TYR A 44 7.64 -3.57 -21.04
C TYR A 44 7.03 -4.99 -21.11
N VAL A 45 6.29 -5.41 -20.07
CA VAL A 45 5.71 -6.76 -19.98
C VAL A 45 4.45 -6.95 -20.85
N PHE A 46 3.91 -5.89 -21.48
CA PHE A 46 2.97 -6.05 -22.59
C PHE A 46 3.62 -6.63 -23.87
N ASN A 47 4.93 -6.89 -23.87
CA ASN A 47 5.63 -7.38 -25.07
C ASN A 47 6.44 -8.68 -24.95
N ASN A 48 6.56 -9.37 -23.80
CA ASN A 48 7.03 -10.77 -23.83
C ASN A 48 6.93 -11.49 -22.48
N GLY A 49 6.60 -12.79 -22.57
CA GLY A 49 6.26 -13.65 -21.45
C GLY A 49 7.43 -14.27 -20.67
N GLU A 50 7.04 -14.77 -19.50
CA GLU A 50 7.54 -15.96 -18.79
C GLU A 50 8.85 -15.92 -17.98
N LYS A 51 8.66 -16.30 -16.69
CA LYS A 51 9.53 -17.03 -15.75
C LYS A 51 10.78 -16.31 -15.17
N GLN A 52 10.80 -16.16 -13.85
CA GLN A 52 11.47 -17.07 -12.90
C GLN A 52 11.48 -16.51 -11.46
N ARG A 53 11.27 -17.40 -10.50
CA ARG A 53 11.57 -17.26 -9.06
C ARG A 53 13.07 -17.58 -8.85
N PRO A 54 13.75 -17.11 -7.77
CA PRO A 54 13.54 -17.70 -6.45
C PRO A 54 13.65 -16.77 -5.21
N GLN A 55 13.13 -17.33 -4.11
CA GLN A 55 13.20 -17.05 -2.66
C GLN A 55 14.26 -16.09 -2.11
N SER A 56 13.89 -15.26 -1.12
CA SER A 56 14.28 -15.37 0.31
C SER A 56 14.08 -14.06 1.10
N ALA A 57 13.82 -14.22 2.40
CA ALA A 57 13.98 -13.24 3.48
C ALA A 57 12.97 -12.07 3.57
N GLY A 58 12.05 -12.21 4.52
CA GLY A 58 11.78 -11.28 5.62
C GLY A 58 11.69 -9.77 5.41
N VAL A 59 10.87 -9.18 6.28
CA VAL A 59 10.81 -7.77 6.66
C VAL A 59 9.66 -7.00 5.98
N SER A 60 8.58 -6.95 6.76
CA SER A 60 7.88 -5.73 7.16
C SER A 60 7.47 -4.77 6.06
N SER A 61 6.14 -4.64 5.91
CA SER A 61 5.43 -3.40 6.25
C SER A 61 6.26 -2.11 6.17
N SER A 62 6.84 -1.80 5.01
CA SER A 62 7.32 -0.45 4.75
C SER A 62 6.12 0.31 4.21
N SER A 63 5.28 0.73 5.17
CA SER A 63 4.49 1.95 5.06
C SER A 63 5.46 3.08 4.72
N GLY A 64 5.84 3.19 3.44
CA GLY A 64 6.47 4.38 2.92
C GLY A 64 5.44 5.48 3.12
N VAL A 65 5.71 6.36 4.08
CA VAL A 65 4.93 7.56 4.38
C VAL A 65 4.83 8.34 3.07
N THR A 66 3.80 8.02 2.30
CA THR A 66 3.38 8.81 1.17
C THR A 66 2.60 9.92 1.82
N ASN A 67 3.25 11.07 2.02
CA ASN A 67 2.56 12.31 2.34
C ASN A 67 1.58 12.57 1.20
N GLY A 68 0.36 12.06 1.33
CA GLY A 68 -0.59 11.99 0.22
C GLY A 68 -1.67 10.95 0.40
N ARG A 69 -2.83 11.26 -0.17
CA ARG A 69 -4.00 10.38 -0.17
C ARG A 69 -3.77 9.17 -1.06
N GLU A 70 -3.93 7.99 -0.49
CA GLU A 70 -3.76 6.70 -1.13
C GLU A 70 -5.11 5.95 -1.16
N TYR A 71 -5.42 5.32 -2.29
CA TYR A 71 -6.63 4.54 -2.50
C TYR A 71 -6.28 3.06 -2.66
N ARG A 72 -6.96 2.19 -1.92
CA ARG A 72 -6.84 0.73 -2.02
C ARG A 72 -8.22 0.10 -2.18
N ILE A 73 -8.30 -1.11 -2.72
CA ILE A 73 -9.58 -1.82 -2.86
C ILE A 73 -9.72 -2.86 -1.75
N GLN A 74 -10.53 -2.61 -0.74
CA GLN A 74 -10.90 -3.64 0.23
C GLN A 74 -11.85 -4.63 -0.41
N PHE A 75 -11.55 -5.93 -0.32
CA PHE A 75 -12.38 -6.97 -0.92
C PHE A 75 -12.72 -8.11 0.05
N MET A 76 -12.06 -8.19 1.20
CA MET A 76 -12.32 -9.24 2.18
C MET A 76 -11.97 -8.78 3.60
N THR A 77 -12.72 -9.28 4.56
CA THR A 77 -12.48 -9.12 5.99
C THR A 77 -12.50 -10.53 6.62
N SER A 78 -11.52 -10.87 7.46
CA SER A 78 -11.48 -12.18 8.14
C SER A 78 -10.81 -12.08 9.51
N SER A 79 -11.31 -12.86 10.47
CA SER A 79 -10.64 -13.05 11.77
C SER A 79 -9.40 -13.95 11.66
N ARG A 80 -9.19 -14.60 10.51
CA ARG A 80 -8.02 -15.44 10.23
C ARG A 80 -7.05 -14.71 9.29
N LYS A 81 -5.75 -14.91 9.52
CA LYS A 81 -4.70 -14.41 8.64
C LYS A 81 -4.53 -15.36 7.44
N TYR A 82 -4.43 -14.82 6.23
CA TYR A 82 -4.18 -15.51 4.98
C TYR A 82 -2.93 -14.92 4.33
N GLU A 83 -2.13 -15.79 3.73
CA GLU A 83 -0.93 -15.39 3.00
C GLU A 83 -1.24 -15.15 1.52
N ASN A 84 -0.38 -14.36 0.87
CA ASN A 84 -0.52 -14.05 -0.56
C ASN A 84 -0.54 -15.34 -1.39
N GLY A 85 -1.46 -15.42 -2.35
CA GLY A 85 -1.71 -16.65 -3.11
C GLY A 85 -2.71 -17.62 -2.46
N ALA A 86 -3.27 -17.32 -1.29
CA ALA A 86 -4.34 -18.13 -0.70
C ALA A 86 -5.53 -18.27 -1.66
N SER A 87 -6.11 -19.47 -1.75
CA SER A 87 -7.23 -19.77 -2.67
C SER A 87 -8.45 -18.88 -2.42
N VAL A 88 -8.63 -18.40 -1.18
CA VAL A 88 -9.70 -17.45 -0.83
C VAL A 88 -9.60 -16.11 -1.57
N PHE A 89 -8.41 -15.73 -2.04
CA PHE A 89 -8.19 -14.54 -2.86
C PHE A 89 -8.56 -14.73 -4.32
N LYS A 90 -8.93 -15.96 -4.73
CA LYS A 90 -9.43 -16.27 -6.08
C LYS A 90 -8.51 -15.74 -7.19
N GLY A 91 -7.20 -15.82 -6.97
CA GLY A 91 -6.18 -15.40 -7.93
C GLY A 91 -5.77 -13.92 -7.85
N LEU A 92 -6.32 -13.12 -6.93
CA LEU A 92 -5.79 -11.78 -6.66
C LEU A 92 -4.39 -11.88 -6.05
N THR A 93 -3.42 -11.24 -6.70
CA THR A 93 -2.04 -11.12 -6.23
C THR A 93 -1.36 -9.90 -6.89
N PRO A 94 -0.49 -9.15 -6.16
CA PRO A 94 -0.27 -9.24 -4.73
C PRO A 94 -1.47 -8.72 -3.90
N VAL A 95 -1.61 -9.22 -2.67
CA VAL A 95 -2.65 -8.80 -1.72
C VAL A 95 -1.98 -8.26 -0.46
N ASP A 96 -2.43 -7.08 -0.04
CA ASP A 96 -2.04 -6.42 1.20
C ASP A 96 -3.15 -6.55 2.24
N PHE A 97 -2.84 -6.23 3.50
CA PHE A 97 -3.85 -6.14 4.55
C PHE A 97 -3.47 -5.11 5.60
N TYR A 98 -4.48 -4.68 6.35
CA TYR A 98 -4.30 -3.96 7.61
C TYR A 98 -5.23 -4.57 8.67
N THR A 99 -5.01 -4.21 9.92
CA THR A 99 -5.77 -4.73 11.06
C THR A 99 -6.67 -3.65 11.65
N ASP A 100 -7.88 -4.05 12.01
CA ASP A 100 -8.84 -3.24 12.75
C ASP A 100 -9.35 -4.12 13.90
N GLY A 101 -8.84 -3.86 15.10
CA GLY A 101 -8.99 -4.77 16.24
C GLY A 101 -8.40 -6.16 15.97
N LYS A 102 -9.26 -7.20 16.01
CA LYS A 102 -8.86 -8.61 15.83
C LYS A 102 -9.05 -9.13 14.40
N THR A 103 -9.38 -8.24 13.47
CA THR A 103 -9.80 -8.64 12.13
C THR A 103 -8.84 -8.10 11.08
N TYR A 104 -8.50 -8.97 10.14
CA TYR A 104 -7.66 -8.66 8.99
C TYR A 104 -8.53 -8.17 7.83
N LYS A 105 -8.25 -6.96 7.36
CA LYS A 105 -8.92 -6.32 6.23
C LYS A 105 -7.99 -6.35 5.03
N TYR A 106 -8.32 -7.16 4.04
CA TYR A 106 -7.49 -7.40 2.86
C TYR A 106 -7.81 -6.42 1.75
N THR A 107 -6.75 -5.94 1.11
CA THR A 107 -6.78 -4.90 0.10
C THR A 107 -6.00 -5.32 -1.14
N TYR A 108 -6.44 -4.86 -2.29
CA TYR A 108 -5.76 -5.08 -3.57
C TYR A 108 -5.39 -3.74 -4.20
N GLY A 109 -4.14 -3.64 -4.63
CA GLY A 109 -3.56 -2.46 -5.25
C GLY A 109 -3.42 -1.27 -4.30
N SER A 110 -2.56 -0.35 -4.71
CA SER A 110 -2.42 0.99 -4.13
C SER A 110 -2.29 1.98 -5.28
N THR A 111 -3.00 3.10 -5.20
CA THR A 111 -2.93 4.18 -6.19
C THR A 111 -3.16 5.53 -5.53
N LEU A 112 -2.56 6.58 -6.08
CA LEU A 112 -2.79 7.97 -5.66
C LEU A 112 -3.89 8.65 -6.50
N SER A 113 -4.39 7.98 -7.54
CA SER A 113 -5.38 8.54 -8.46
C SER A 113 -6.79 7.98 -8.18
N PRO A 114 -7.80 8.85 -7.96
CA PRO A 114 -9.20 8.45 -7.85
C PRO A 114 -9.74 7.78 -9.13
N GLY A 115 -9.16 8.09 -10.30
CA GLY A 115 -9.55 7.48 -11.57
C GLY A 115 -9.14 6.01 -11.63
N GLU A 116 -7.86 5.76 -11.36
CA GLU A 116 -7.27 4.41 -11.34
C GLU A 116 -7.95 3.51 -10.30
N SER A 117 -8.31 4.03 -9.13
CA SER A 117 -8.98 3.26 -8.08
C SER A 117 -10.35 2.75 -8.53
N LYS A 118 -11.11 3.54 -9.32
CA LYS A 118 -12.38 3.10 -9.91
C LYS A 118 -12.18 1.97 -10.93
N GLU A 119 -11.10 2.00 -11.70
CA GLU A 119 -10.78 0.94 -12.65
C GLU A 119 -10.38 -0.36 -11.95
N LEU A 120 -9.53 -0.26 -10.92
CA LEU A 120 -9.19 -1.39 -10.06
C LEU A 120 -10.43 -1.97 -9.38
N LEU A 121 -11.32 -1.12 -8.85
CA LEU A 121 -12.58 -1.53 -8.26
C LEU A 121 -13.42 -2.35 -9.24
N LYS A 122 -13.58 -1.89 -10.50
CA LYS A 122 -14.31 -2.63 -11.53
C LYS A 122 -13.72 -4.02 -11.77
N LYS A 123 -12.39 -4.14 -11.81
CA LYS A 123 -11.68 -5.42 -11.97
C LYS A 123 -11.94 -6.35 -10.79
N VAL A 124 -11.77 -5.86 -9.57
CA VAL A 124 -11.96 -6.65 -8.34
C VAL A 124 -13.42 -7.07 -8.16
N ARG A 125 -14.39 -6.20 -8.47
CA ARG A 125 -15.83 -6.50 -8.40
C ARG A 125 -16.33 -7.55 -9.39
N LYS A 126 -15.50 -7.98 -10.35
CA LYS A 126 -15.80 -9.19 -11.14
C LYS A 126 -15.74 -10.45 -10.27
N ILE A 127 -14.88 -10.46 -9.26
CA ILE A 127 -14.57 -11.60 -8.40
C ILE A 127 -15.21 -11.45 -7.00
N PHE A 128 -15.15 -10.24 -6.44
CA PHE A 128 -15.65 -9.89 -5.09
C PHE A 128 -16.64 -8.73 -5.20
N LYS A 129 -17.95 -9.03 -5.23
CA LYS A 129 -19.01 -8.05 -5.52
C LYS A 129 -19.09 -6.92 -4.48
N ASP A 130 -18.79 -7.26 -3.23
CA ASP A 130 -18.78 -6.37 -2.07
C ASP A 130 -17.47 -5.60 -1.91
N ALA A 131 -16.57 -5.64 -2.89
CA ALA A 131 -15.35 -4.85 -2.84
C ALA A 131 -15.66 -3.34 -2.95
N PHE A 132 -14.89 -2.52 -2.23
CA PHE A 132 -15.03 -1.06 -2.20
C PHE A 132 -13.67 -0.36 -2.07
N ILE A 133 -13.63 0.90 -2.47
CA ILE A 133 -12.43 1.75 -2.35
C ILE A 133 -12.33 2.21 -0.89
N ILE A 134 -11.12 2.18 -0.35
CA ILE A 134 -10.78 2.80 0.93
C ILE A 134 -9.65 3.80 0.71
N GLU A 135 -9.69 4.86 1.49
CA GLU A 135 -8.72 5.95 1.48
C GLU A 135 -7.81 5.86 2.70
N PHE A 136 -6.53 6.10 2.48
CA PHE A 136 -5.52 6.29 3.52
C PHE A 136 -4.91 7.67 3.34
N GLU A 137 -4.68 8.36 4.44
CA GLU A 137 -3.97 9.63 4.50
C GLU A 137 -2.89 9.46 5.56
N ASP A 138 -1.63 9.62 5.18
CA ASP A 138 -0.46 9.39 6.05
C ASP A 138 -0.44 8.00 6.72
N GLY A 139 -0.94 6.98 6.01
CA GLY A 139 -1.02 5.60 6.49
C GLY A 139 -2.19 5.34 7.46
N VAL A 140 -2.98 6.36 7.79
CA VAL A 140 -4.19 6.24 8.60
C VAL A 140 -5.39 6.13 7.67
N ARG A 141 -6.27 5.16 7.93
CA ARG A 141 -7.49 4.99 7.15
C ARG A 141 -8.44 6.17 7.40
N VAL A 142 -8.82 6.87 6.33
CA VAL A 142 -9.85 7.91 6.35
C VAL A 142 -11.22 7.24 6.24
N LYS A 143 -12.17 7.66 7.07
CA LYS A 143 -13.52 7.08 7.15
C LYS A 143 -14.53 7.90 6.38
#